data_AF-A0A2W4RBF8-F1
#
_entry.id   AF-A0A2W4RBF8-F1
#
_cell.length_a   1.000
_cell.length_b   1.000
_cell.length_c   1.000
_cell.angle_alpha   90.00
_cell.angle_beta   90.00
_cell.angle_gamma   90.00
#
_symmetry.space_group_name_H-M   'P 1'
#
loop_
_entity.id
_entity.type
_entity.pdbx_description
1 polymer ?
#
loop_
_entity_poly.entity_id
_entity_poly.type
_entity_poly.pdbx_seq_one_letter_code
_entity_poly.pdbx_strand_id
1 'polypeptide(L)'
;MKTSIKLLSAIALVVASASASAASFSFNFTDGTNAGNFSLNTTNISVGTEWATTGTLNVTGGVDTGTYTLVALGPTSTTPSPGAFSADNVVYTAGNPYLDNSGLLFATDTSGTPIQINIFGNGTNPYSFWSWENGGYKGSDNVTLTATPIPAAIWMVGSALAGAFGFMRRKLA
;
A
#
# COMPACT_ATOMS: atom_id res chain seq x y z
N MET A 1 -47.53 3.12 -31.09
CA MET A 1 -46.25 2.51 -30.68
C MET A 1 -45.19 3.60 -30.49
N LYS A 2 -45.12 4.24 -29.31
CA LYS A 2 -44.10 5.26 -29.00
C LYS A 2 -43.89 5.35 -27.49
N THR A 3 -43.16 4.42 -26.85
CA THR A 3 -42.63 4.60 -25.49
C THR A 3 -41.80 3.39 -25.05
N SER A 4 -40.55 3.27 -25.49
CA SER A 4 -39.66 2.20 -24.96
C SER A 4 -38.16 2.50 -24.93
N ILE A 5 -37.73 3.72 -25.27
CA ILE A 5 -36.28 4.01 -25.43
C ILE A 5 -35.66 4.74 -24.23
N LYS A 6 -36.46 5.29 -23.30
CA LYS A 6 -35.92 6.09 -22.17
C LYS A 6 -35.45 5.28 -20.95
N LEU A 7 -35.68 3.97 -20.90
CA LEU A 7 -35.37 3.15 -19.72
C LEU A 7 -34.01 2.43 -19.78
N LEU A 8 -33.40 2.29 -20.96
CA LEU A 8 -32.11 1.60 -21.10
C LEU A 8 -30.91 2.48 -20.74
N SER A 9 -31.04 3.80 -20.75
CA SER A 9 -29.92 4.72 -20.46
C SER A 9 -29.60 4.90 -18.97
N ALA A 10 -30.46 4.41 -18.06
CA ALA A 10 -30.23 4.50 -16.62
C ALA A 10 -29.45 3.30 -16.03
N ILE A 11 -29.33 2.19 -16.78
CA ILE A 11 -28.62 0.98 -16.32
C ILE A 11 -27.13 1.02 -16.72
N ALA A 12 -26.77 1.77 -17.78
CA ALA A 12 -25.40 1.85 -18.27
C ALA A 12 -24.48 2.75 -17.42
N LEU A 13 -25.02 3.63 -16.55
CA LEU A 13 -24.22 4.60 -15.78
C LEU A 13 -23.80 4.10 -14.38
N VAL A 14 -24.12 2.86 -14.02
CA VAL A 14 -23.76 2.29 -12.70
C VAL A 14 -22.44 1.51 -12.74
N VAL A 15 -21.85 1.27 -13.91
CA VAL A 15 -20.68 0.38 -14.06
C VAL A 15 -19.35 1.14 -14.24
N ALA A 16 -19.35 2.47 -14.29
CA ALA A 16 -18.13 3.25 -14.57
C ALA A 16 -17.56 4.00 -13.35
N SER A 17 -17.84 3.55 -12.13
CA SER A 17 -17.05 3.96 -10.98
C SER A 17 -15.77 3.13 -10.94
N ALA A 18 -14.82 3.46 -11.83
CA ALA A 18 -13.42 3.14 -11.60
C ALA A 18 -13.00 3.90 -10.34
N SER A 19 -13.31 3.30 -9.20
CA SER A 19 -12.89 3.80 -7.90
C SER A 19 -11.39 3.62 -7.91
N ALA A 20 -10.62 4.71 -8.01
CA ALA A 20 -9.26 4.71 -7.49
C ALA A 20 -9.42 4.46 -5.99
N SER A 21 -9.50 3.18 -5.61
CA SER A 21 -9.57 2.76 -4.22
C SER A 21 -8.19 3.03 -3.65
N ALA A 22 -8.02 4.17 -2.99
CA ALA A 22 -6.90 4.33 -2.08
C ALA A 22 -7.07 3.27 -0.99
N ALA A 23 -6.27 2.21 -1.07
CA ALA A 23 -6.21 1.20 -0.04
C ALA A 23 -5.15 1.60 0.97
N SER A 24 -5.43 1.33 2.24
CA SER A 24 -4.41 1.41 3.28
C SER A 24 -4.05 0.01 3.72
N PHE A 25 -2.76 -0.27 3.82
CA PHE A 25 -2.25 -1.56 4.30
C PHE A 25 -1.44 -1.32 5.54
N SER A 26 -1.66 -2.15 6.57
CA SER A 26 -0.74 -2.24 7.70
C SER A 26 0.00 -3.56 7.65
N PHE A 27 1.28 -3.53 7.97
CA PHE A 27 2.13 -4.68 8.04
C PHE A 27 2.82 -4.70 9.38
N ASN A 28 2.95 -5.88 9.98
CA ASN A 28 3.84 -6.12 11.10
C ASN A 28 5.04 -6.92 10.62
N PHE A 29 6.21 -6.62 11.17
CA PHE A 29 7.43 -7.34 10.84
C PHE A 29 8.24 -7.71 12.09
N THR A 30 8.95 -8.84 12.00
CA THR A 30 9.97 -9.22 12.97
C THR A 30 10.99 -10.17 12.34
N ASP A 31 12.25 -10.07 12.77
CA ASP A 31 13.34 -11.00 12.44
C ASP A 31 13.95 -11.68 13.69
N GLY A 32 13.29 -11.54 14.84
CA GLY A 32 13.77 -11.99 16.15
C GLY A 32 14.60 -10.96 16.94
N THR A 33 15.17 -9.94 16.28
CA THR A 33 15.91 -8.82 16.92
C THR A 33 15.20 -7.49 16.68
N ASN A 34 14.94 -7.18 15.41
CA ASN A 34 14.13 -6.07 14.97
C ASN A 34 12.65 -6.47 14.95
N ALA A 35 11.80 -5.53 15.33
CA ALA A 35 10.36 -5.69 15.26
C ALA A 35 9.70 -4.33 15.06
N GLY A 36 8.58 -4.30 14.35
CA GLY A 36 7.84 -3.07 14.14
C GLY A 36 6.64 -3.25 13.26
N ASN A 37 6.11 -2.12 12.80
CA ASN A 37 5.00 -2.08 11.87
C ASN A 37 5.19 -0.96 10.86
N PHE A 38 4.53 -1.09 9.71
CA PHE A 38 4.39 0.02 8.78
C PHE A 38 2.98 0.11 8.22
N SER A 39 2.59 1.33 7.85
CA SER A 39 1.31 1.62 7.20
C SER A 39 1.56 2.33 5.89
N LEU A 40 0.86 1.93 4.85
CA LEU A 40 0.97 2.49 3.49
C LEU A 40 -0.37 3.06 3.06
N ASN A 41 -0.34 4.15 2.30
CA ASN A 41 -1.45 4.54 1.43
C ASN A 41 -1.04 4.23 0.00
N THR A 42 -1.91 3.53 -0.71
CA THR A 42 -1.63 3.07 -2.07
C THR A 42 -2.57 3.65 -3.09
N THR A 43 -2.17 3.57 -4.35
CA THR A 43 -3.03 3.77 -5.51
C THR A 43 -2.97 2.52 -6.38
N ASN A 44 -4.13 2.01 -6.77
CA ASN A 44 -4.21 0.85 -7.64
C ASN A 44 -3.57 1.15 -9.00
N ILE A 45 -2.66 0.29 -9.47
CA ILE A 45 -2.03 0.40 -10.80
C ILE A 45 -2.44 -0.74 -11.72
N SER A 46 -2.77 -1.92 -11.19
CA SER A 46 -3.42 -3.01 -11.92
C SER A 46 -4.11 -3.98 -10.95
N VAL A 47 -4.78 -5.00 -11.47
CA VAL A 47 -5.45 -6.01 -10.63
C VAL A 47 -4.42 -6.69 -9.71
N GLY A 48 -4.63 -6.57 -8.40
CA GLY A 48 -3.75 -7.17 -7.40
C GLY A 48 -2.39 -6.47 -7.23
N THR A 49 -2.20 -5.29 -7.82
CA THR A 49 -0.96 -4.52 -7.73
C THR A 49 -1.25 -3.06 -7.38
N GLU A 50 -0.58 -2.60 -6.34
CA GLU A 50 -0.78 -1.31 -5.70
C GLU A 50 0.55 -0.55 -5.66
N TRP A 51 0.53 0.76 -5.93
CA TRP A 51 1.69 1.62 -5.76
C TRP A 51 1.58 2.39 -4.45
N ALA A 52 2.51 2.20 -3.53
CA ALA A 52 2.56 2.94 -2.27
C ALA A 52 3.10 4.36 -2.50
N THR A 53 2.24 5.35 -2.26
CA THR A 53 2.57 6.77 -2.50
C THR A 53 3.02 7.49 -1.24
N THR A 54 2.56 7.02 -0.07
CA THR A 54 2.99 7.51 1.25
C THR A 54 2.95 6.36 2.25
N GLY A 55 3.68 6.52 3.36
CA GLY A 55 3.63 5.57 4.44
C GLY A 55 4.55 5.93 5.59
N THR A 56 4.37 5.22 6.70
CA THR A 56 5.18 5.37 7.90
C THR A 56 5.61 3.99 8.38
N LEU A 57 6.89 3.83 8.64
CA LEU A 57 7.50 2.68 9.30
C LEU A 57 7.84 3.07 10.73
N ASN A 58 7.46 2.22 11.68
CA ASN A 58 7.78 2.36 13.10
C ASN A 58 8.50 1.09 13.57
N VAL A 59 9.81 1.22 13.79
CA VAL A 59 10.67 0.16 14.32
C VAL A 59 10.69 0.28 15.84
N THR A 60 10.26 -0.77 16.52
CA THR A 60 10.06 -0.82 17.99
C THR A 60 11.07 -1.68 18.73
N GLY A 61 11.87 -2.48 18.02
CA GLY A 61 12.91 -3.32 18.59
C GLY A 61 14.13 -3.35 17.69
N GLY A 62 15.29 -3.66 18.27
CA GLY A 62 16.57 -3.70 17.58
C GLY A 62 17.30 -2.36 17.53
N VAL A 63 18.39 -2.31 16.77
CA VAL A 63 19.30 -1.16 16.74
C VAL A 63 18.79 0.01 15.90
N ASP A 64 17.84 -0.24 14.99
CA ASP A 64 17.26 0.76 14.09
C ASP A 64 15.90 1.27 14.61
N THR A 65 15.71 1.31 15.93
CA THR A 65 14.47 1.78 16.57
C THR A 65 14.20 3.23 16.23
N GLY A 66 13.00 3.52 15.71
CA GLY A 66 12.62 4.87 15.27
C GLY A 66 11.41 4.90 14.34
N THR A 67 11.04 6.11 13.90
CA THR A 67 10.00 6.34 12.91
C THR A 67 10.60 6.85 11.61
N TYR A 68 10.19 6.26 10.50
CA TYR A 68 10.68 6.56 9.15
C TYR A 68 9.50 6.77 8.21
N THR A 69 9.67 7.64 7.22
CA THR A 69 8.66 7.93 6.20
C THR A 69 9.00 7.22 4.90
N LEU A 70 7.98 6.80 4.16
CA LEU A 70 8.18 6.22 2.83
C LEU A 70 8.79 7.27 1.90
N VAL A 71 9.91 6.93 1.26
CA VAL A 71 10.53 7.78 0.25
C VAL A 71 9.65 7.74 -1.00
N ALA A 72 9.32 8.90 -1.56
CA ALA A 72 8.45 8.99 -2.73
C ALA A 72 9.20 8.52 -3.99
N LEU A 73 9.01 7.24 -4.36
CA LEU A 73 9.59 6.58 -5.53
C LEU A 73 8.51 5.85 -6.33
N GLY A 74 8.91 5.30 -7.48
CA GLY A 74 8.10 4.35 -8.23
C GLY A 74 7.19 4.94 -9.30
N PRO A 75 6.41 4.09 -9.99
CA PRO A 75 6.36 2.62 -9.84
C PRO A 75 7.50 1.90 -10.59
N THR A 76 8.45 2.63 -11.17
CA THR A 76 9.69 2.04 -11.72
C THR A 76 10.77 2.10 -10.65
N SER A 77 11.57 1.03 -10.55
CA SER A 77 12.67 0.94 -9.59
C SER A 77 13.67 2.08 -9.78
N THR A 78 14.00 2.76 -8.68
CA THR A 78 14.95 3.87 -8.64
C THR A 78 15.83 3.77 -7.40
N THR A 79 17.03 4.35 -7.49
CA THR A 79 18.03 4.35 -6.42
C THR A 79 18.28 5.79 -5.97
N PRO A 80 17.55 6.28 -4.94
CA PRO A 80 17.76 7.64 -4.44
C PRO A 80 19.05 7.75 -3.64
N SER A 81 19.58 8.98 -3.52
CA SER A 81 20.73 9.29 -2.66
C SER A 81 20.47 8.81 -1.22
N PRO A 82 21.47 8.20 -0.52
CA PRO A 82 22.88 8.03 -0.92
C PRO A 82 23.20 6.86 -1.87
N GLY A 83 22.18 6.13 -2.36
CA GLY A 83 22.35 5.07 -3.36
C GLY A 83 22.56 3.66 -2.79
N ALA A 84 22.13 3.42 -1.56
CA ALA A 84 22.27 2.12 -0.90
C ALA A 84 21.23 1.09 -1.37
N PHE A 85 20.01 1.54 -1.66
CA PHE A 85 18.90 0.65 -2.03
C PHE A 85 18.23 1.09 -3.33
N SER A 86 17.78 0.12 -4.11
CA SER A 86 16.88 0.32 -5.25
C SER A 86 15.48 -0.09 -4.84
N ALA A 87 14.49 0.77 -5.05
CA ALA A 87 13.10 0.50 -4.67
C ALA A 87 12.11 1.09 -5.67
N ASP A 88 10.93 0.50 -5.74
CA ASP A 88 9.83 0.93 -6.62
C ASP A 88 8.53 1.20 -5.87
N ASN A 89 8.46 0.86 -4.57
CA ASN A 89 7.29 0.99 -3.72
C ASN A 89 6.05 0.26 -4.25
N VAL A 90 6.23 -0.87 -4.95
CA VAL A 90 5.12 -1.67 -5.47
C VAL A 90 4.73 -2.77 -4.47
N VAL A 91 3.41 -2.95 -4.27
CA VAL A 91 2.82 -3.95 -3.38
C VAL A 91 1.90 -4.88 -4.17
N TYR A 92 2.14 -6.18 -4.07
CA TYR A 92 1.38 -7.23 -4.74
C TYR A 92 0.36 -7.83 -3.76
N THR A 93 -0.88 -7.35 -3.82
CA THR A 93 -1.93 -7.71 -2.86
C THR A 93 -2.63 -9.03 -3.18
N ALA A 94 -2.48 -9.52 -4.41
CA ALA A 94 -3.04 -10.79 -4.85
C ALA A 94 -2.07 -11.99 -4.70
N GLY A 95 -0.85 -11.76 -4.20
CA GLY A 95 0.21 -12.77 -4.17
C GLY A 95 0.96 -12.85 -2.83
N ASN A 96 1.76 -13.91 -2.70
CA ASN A 96 2.84 -14.02 -1.72
C ASN A 96 4.13 -14.35 -2.49
N PRO A 97 5.14 -13.47 -2.51
CA PRO A 97 5.31 -12.32 -1.63
C PRO A 97 4.47 -11.09 -1.99
N TYR A 98 4.22 -10.25 -0.98
CA TYR A 98 3.59 -8.93 -1.10
C TYR A 98 4.53 -7.89 -1.71
N LEU A 99 5.84 -8.12 -1.65
CA LEU A 99 6.89 -7.24 -2.13
C LEU A 99 7.82 -8.03 -3.05
N ASP A 100 8.34 -7.38 -4.08
CA ASP A 100 9.40 -7.95 -4.90
C ASP A 100 10.79 -7.56 -4.36
N ASN A 101 11.83 -7.80 -5.15
CA ASN A 101 13.21 -7.55 -4.78
C ASN A 101 13.58 -6.05 -4.74
N SER A 102 12.70 -5.16 -5.20
CA SER A 102 12.87 -3.71 -5.08
C SER A 102 12.19 -3.21 -3.81
N GLY A 103 10.96 -3.66 -3.55
CA GLY A 103 10.27 -3.46 -2.29
C GLY A 103 10.03 -1.99 -1.92
N LEU A 104 10.02 -1.72 -0.61
CA LEU A 104 9.65 -0.43 -0.02
C LEU A 104 10.89 0.26 0.57
N LEU A 105 11.07 1.54 0.28
CA LEU A 105 12.13 2.34 0.89
C LEU A 105 11.57 3.36 1.87
N PHE A 106 12.05 3.30 3.11
CA PHE A 106 11.78 4.26 4.15
C PHE A 106 13.05 5.01 4.53
N ALA A 107 12.91 6.27 4.96
CA ALA A 107 14.03 7.05 5.46
C ALA A 107 13.56 8.07 6.51
N THR A 108 14.52 8.69 7.19
CA THR A 108 14.25 9.76 8.17
C THR A 108 13.71 11.04 7.51
N ASP A 109 13.98 11.22 6.22
CA ASP A 109 13.39 12.27 5.40
C ASP A 109 12.84 11.69 4.08
N THR A 110 12.02 12.46 3.37
CA THR A 110 11.44 12.05 2.10
C THR A 110 12.43 12.06 0.93
N SER A 111 13.68 12.49 1.16
CA SER A 111 14.75 12.56 0.16
C SER A 111 15.67 11.34 0.22
N GLY A 112 15.52 10.47 1.22
CA GLY A 112 16.33 9.26 1.39
C GLY A 112 17.62 9.46 2.19
N THR A 113 17.77 10.54 2.96
CA THR A 113 19.01 10.86 3.70
C THR A 113 18.74 11.02 5.22
N PRO A 114 19.69 10.75 6.14
CA PRO A 114 20.89 9.92 6.02
C PRO A 114 20.68 8.43 6.31
N ILE A 115 19.60 8.04 7.01
CA ILE A 115 19.28 6.63 7.29
C ILE A 115 18.22 6.16 6.30
N GLN A 116 18.51 5.06 5.61
CA GLN A 116 17.55 4.37 4.74
C GLN A 116 17.26 2.99 5.30
N ILE A 117 16.01 2.55 5.16
CA ILE A 117 15.56 1.20 5.48
C ILE A 117 14.78 0.67 4.29
N ASN A 118 15.24 -0.46 3.75
CA ASN A 118 14.55 -1.16 2.67
C ASN A 118 13.98 -2.47 3.20
N ILE A 119 12.69 -2.66 2.93
CA ILE A 119 11.98 -3.91 3.20
C ILE A 119 11.57 -4.48 1.84
N PHE A 120 12.06 -5.67 1.51
CA PHE A 120 11.87 -6.26 0.18
C PHE A 120 11.67 -7.77 0.27
N GLY A 121 11.09 -8.37 -0.76
CA GLY A 121 10.84 -9.81 -0.83
C GLY A 121 11.99 -10.57 -1.48
N ASN A 122 12.35 -11.73 -0.93
CA ASN A 122 13.31 -12.67 -1.53
C ASN A 122 12.63 -13.89 -2.17
N GLY A 123 11.38 -13.74 -2.61
CA GLY A 123 10.53 -14.86 -3.04
C GLY A 123 9.43 -15.18 -2.01
N THR A 124 8.87 -16.40 -2.06
CA THR A 124 7.64 -16.76 -1.32
C THR A 124 7.74 -16.62 0.20
N ASN A 125 8.94 -16.66 0.77
CA ASN A 125 9.34 -16.28 2.12
C ASN A 125 10.82 -16.72 2.29
N PRO A 126 11.62 -16.04 3.12
CA PRO A 126 11.33 -14.83 3.91
C PRO A 126 11.51 -13.49 3.16
N TYR A 127 11.10 -12.39 3.78
CA TYR A 127 11.45 -11.02 3.38
C TYR A 127 12.77 -10.59 3.99
N SER A 128 13.36 -9.51 3.47
CA SER A 128 14.53 -8.86 4.08
C SER A 128 14.16 -7.51 4.67
N PHE A 129 14.88 -7.14 5.73
CA PHE A 129 14.92 -5.81 6.32
C PHE A 129 16.39 -5.43 6.38
N TRP A 130 16.76 -4.37 5.66
CA TRP A 130 18.12 -3.84 5.69
C TRP A 130 18.07 -2.34 5.89
N SER A 131 18.88 -1.85 6.82
CA SER A 131 19.16 -0.44 7.03
C SER A 131 20.55 -0.10 6.48
N TRP A 132 20.68 1.13 6.01
CA TRP A 132 21.94 1.76 5.65
C TRP A 132 22.12 3.02 6.46
N GLU A 133 23.18 3.04 7.26
CA GLU A 133 23.53 4.17 8.11
C GLU A 133 25.06 4.26 8.18
N ASN A 134 25.61 5.46 8.08
CA ASN A 134 27.06 5.74 8.23
C ASN A 134 27.97 4.88 7.33
N GLY A 135 27.48 4.49 6.15
CA GLY A 135 28.27 3.71 5.20
C GLY A 135 28.23 2.19 5.41
N GLY A 136 27.35 1.68 6.29
CA GLY A 136 27.24 0.25 6.58
C GLY A 136 25.82 -0.28 6.47
N TYR A 137 25.71 -1.53 6.00
CA TYR A 137 24.46 -2.30 6.01
C TYR A 137 24.28 -3.03 7.33
N LYS A 138 23.08 -3.01 7.88
CA LYS A 138 22.65 -3.83 9.02
C LYS A 138 21.28 -4.40 8.71
N GLY A 139 21.00 -5.64 9.08
CA GLY A 139 19.72 -6.22 8.73
C GLY A 139 19.64 -7.72 8.87
N SER A 140 18.56 -8.26 8.32
CA SER A 140 18.24 -9.67 8.31
C SER A 140 17.51 -10.02 7.03
N ASP A 141 17.84 -11.20 6.49
CA ASP A 141 17.11 -11.81 5.38
C ASP A 141 15.97 -12.71 5.83
N ASN A 142 15.67 -12.76 7.14
CA ASN A 142 14.65 -13.67 7.69
C ASN A 142 13.53 -12.92 8.40
N VAL A 143 12.88 -12.00 7.68
CA VAL A 143 11.77 -11.19 8.17
C VAL A 143 10.45 -11.86 7.84
N THR A 144 9.59 -12.01 8.84
CA THR A 144 8.19 -12.38 8.65
C THR A 144 7.36 -11.11 8.45
N LEU A 145 6.62 -11.01 7.36
CA LEU A 145 5.63 -9.94 7.13
C LEU A 145 4.21 -10.48 7.23
N THR A 146 3.39 -9.80 8.01
CA THR A 146 1.95 -10.09 8.12
C THR A 146 1.16 -8.86 7.71
N ALA A 147 0.47 -8.94 6.58
CA ALA A 147 -0.40 -7.89 6.08
C ALA A 147 -1.79 -7.95 6.73
N THR A 148 -2.31 -6.81 7.17
CA THR A 148 -3.70 -6.64 7.59
C THR A 148 -4.37 -5.61 6.68
N PRO A 149 -5.36 -6.03 5.85
CA PRO A 149 -6.14 -5.07 5.06
C PRO A 149 -6.87 -4.09 5.98
N ILE A 150 -6.78 -2.79 5.70
CA ILE A 150 -7.60 -1.78 6.37
C ILE A 150 -8.87 -1.62 5.52
N PRO A 151 -10.06 -2.05 6.00
CA PRO A 151 -11.24 -2.12 5.15
C PRO A 151 -11.66 -0.73 4.63
N ALA A 152 -11.67 -0.55 3.31
CA ALA A 152 -12.28 0.61 2.65
C ALA A 152 -13.83 0.59 2.71
N ALA A 153 -14.41 -0.48 3.26
CA ALA A 153 -15.84 -0.84 3.16
C ALA A 153 -16.81 0.13 3.83
N ILE A 154 -16.36 1.02 4.73
CA ILE A 154 -17.25 1.98 5.41
C ILE A 154 -17.91 2.96 4.43
N TRP A 155 -17.24 3.33 3.34
CA TRP A 155 -17.79 4.25 2.35
C TRP A 155 -18.79 3.61 1.38
N MET A 156 -18.67 2.31 1.14
CA MET A 156 -19.57 1.57 0.25
C MET A 156 -20.94 1.31 0.90
N VAL A 157 -20.99 1.10 2.21
CA VAL A 157 -22.27 0.95 2.93
C VAL A 157 -23.03 2.28 2.96
N GLY A 158 -22.34 3.40 3.20
CA GLY A 158 -22.97 4.72 3.27
C GLY A 158 -23.60 5.18 1.95
N SER A 159 -22.93 4.93 0.82
CA SER A 159 -23.44 5.27 -0.52
C SER A 159 -24.59 4.35 -0.97
N ALA A 160 -24.52 3.06 -0.65
CA ALA A 160 -25.59 2.11 -0.91
C ALA A 160 -26.89 2.48 -0.14
N LEU A 161 -26.77 2.90 1.12
CA LEU A 161 -27.93 3.33 1.91
C LEU A 161 -28.55 4.62 1.38
N ALA A 162 -27.74 5.63 1.04
CA ALA A 162 -28.23 6.90 0.51
C ALA A 162 -28.96 6.72 -0.84
N GLY A 163 -28.45 5.84 -1.71
CA GLY A 163 -29.12 5.45 -2.95
C GLY A 163 -30.46 4.75 -2.71
N ALA A 164 -30.52 3.83 -1.73
CA ALA A 164 -31.74 3.11 -1.38
C ALA A 164 -32.84 4.06 -0.83
N PHE A 165 -32.48 5.01 0.04
CA PHE A 165 -33.44 6.00 0.56
C PHE A 165 -33.95 6.96 -0.52
N GLY A 166 -33.10 7.35 -1.47
CA GLY A 166 -33.52 8.15 -2.63
C GLY A 166 -34.53 7.43 -3.52
N PHE A 167 -34.33 6.13 -3.77
CA PHE A 167 -35.26 5.32 -4.56
C PHE A 167 -36.58 5.04 -3.84
N MET A 168 -36.55 4.81 -2.52
CA MET A 168 -37.77 4.57 -1.73
C MET A 168 -38.68 5.81 -1.65
N ARG A 169 -38.11 7.03 -1.61
CA ARG A 169 -38.90 8.27 -1.59
C ARG A 169 -39.69 8.52 -2.88
N ARG A 170 -39.23 8.03 -4.04
CA ARG A 170 -39.93 8.18 -5.33
C ARG A 170 -41.15 7.28 -5.48
N LYS A 171 -41.33 6.28 -4.62
CA LYS A 171 -42.49 5.36 -4.68
C LYS A 171 -43.67 5.79 -3.80
N LEU A 172 -43.51 6.85 -3.00
CA LEU A 172 -44.51 7.32 -2.04
C LEU A 172 -45.11 8.69 -2.39
N ALA A 173 -44.83 9.21 -3.59
CA ALA A 173 -45.42 10.45 -4.13
C ALA A 173 -46.18 10.15 -5.42
#